data_AF-A0A0F8WVL6-F1
#
_entry.id   AF-A0A0F8WVL6-F1
#
_cell.length_a   1.000
_cell.length_b   1.000
_cell.length_c   1.000
_cell.angle_alpha   90.00
_cell.angle_beta   90.00
_cell.angle_gamma   90.00
#
_symmetry.space_group_name_H-M   'P 1'
#
loop_
_entity.id
_entity.type
_entity.pdbx_description
1 polymer ?
#
loop_
_entity_poly.entity_id
_entity_poly.type
_entity_poly.pdbx_seq_one_letter_code
_entity_poly.pdbx_strand_id
1 'polypeptide(L)' 'MTKKLNIRAIRKQLGLTQQGLAHTLGVSMSTVANWEAGRSKPSSLALRQINDLLGKRGD' A
#
# COMPACT_ATOMS: atom_id res chain seq x y z
N MET A 1 20.20 5.95 1.74
CA MET A 1 19.65 4.58 1.65
C MET A 1 18.12 4.68 1.53
N THR A 2 17.56 4.67 0.32
CA THR A 2 16.10 4.71 0.13
C THR A 2 15.51 3.36 0.50
N LYS A 3 14.80 3.30 1.63
CA LYS A 3 14.10 2.09 2.09
C LYS A 3 13.09 1.68 1.01
N LYS A 4 13.32 0.53 0.36
CA LYS A 4 12.44 0.00 -0.69
C LYS A 4 11.08 -0.33 -0.05
N LEU A 5 10.03 0.39 -0.43
CA LEU A 5 8.71 0.25 0.17
C LEU A 5 8.04 -1.03 -0.36
N ASN A 6 7.85 -2.02 0.51
CA ASN A 6 7.24 -3.30 0.15
C ASN A 6 5.74 -3.28 0.44
N ILE A 7 4.94 -3.00 -0.59
CA ILE A 7 3.48 -2.86 -0.49
C ILE A 7 2.82 -4.13 0.02
N ARG A 8 3.30 -5.31 -0.38
CA ARG A 8 2.76 -6.59 0.09
C ARG A 8 2.99 -6.77 1.60
N ALA A 9 4.18 -6.43 2.08
CA ALA A 9 4.50 -6.53 3.50
C ALA A 9 3.63 -5.57 4.33
N ILE A 10 3.51 -4.32 3.89
CA ILE A 10 2.65 -3.32 4.55
C ILE A 10 1.20 -3.77 4.57
N ARG A 11 0.67 -4.23 3.44
CA ARG A 11 -0.70 -4.73 3.35
C ARG A 11 -0.95 -5.88 4.33
N LYS A 12 -0.04 -6.85 4.39
CA LYS A 12 -0.12 -7.98 5.33
C LYS A 12 -0.03 -7.52 6.78
N GLN A 13 0.85 -6.57 7.09
CA GLN A 13 0.94 -5.96 8.41
C GLN A 13 -0.40 -5.32 8.81
N LEU A 14 -1.06 -4.62 7.88
CA LEU A 14 -2.39 -4.03 8.08
C LEU A 14 -3.53 -5.06 8.15
N GLY A 15 -3.28 -6.34 7.87
CA GLY A 15 -4.32 -7.39 7.84
C GLY A 15 -5.27 -7.29 6.66
N LEU A 16 -4.88 -6.59 5.59
CA LEU A 16 -5.76 -6.30 4.45
C LEU A 16 -5.58 -7.30 3.30
N THR A 17 -6.65 -7.55 2.56
CA THR A 17 -6.58 -8.20 1.23
C THR A 17 -6.13 -7.17 0.18
N GLN A 18 -5.71 -7.61 -1.01
CA GLN A 18 -5.37 -6.67 -2.10
C GLN A 18 -6.55 -5.76 -2.45
N GLN A 19 -7.77 -6.32 -2.47
CA GLN A 19 -9.01 -5.57 -2.65
C GLN A 19 -9.27 -4.60 -1.49
N GLY A 20 -9.04 -5.02 -0.23
CA GLY A 20 -9.23 -4.15 0.94
C GLY A 20 -8.29 -2.94 0.94
N LEU A 21 -7.00 -3.16 0.61
CA LEU A 21 -6.05 -2.06 0.45
C LEU A 21 -6.44 -1.16 -0.74
N ALA A 22 -6.85 -1.74 -1.86
CA ALA A 22 -7.28 -1.00 -3.04
C ALA A 22 -8.47 -0.09 -2.74
N HIS A 23 -9.49 -0.62 -2.04
CA HIS A 23 -10.66 0.12 -1.60
C HIS A 23 -10.25 1.28 -0.66
N THR A 24 -9.37 1.01 0.30
CA THR A 24 -8.88 2.02 1.25
C THR A 24 -8.14 3.17 0.55
N LEU A 25 -7.42 2.86 -0.53
CA LEU A 25 -6.63 3.82 -1.29
C LEU A 25 -7.39 4.42 -2.49
N GLY A 26 -8.62 4.01 -2.76
CA GLY A 26 -9.40 4.47 -3.91
C GLY A 26 -8.82 4.06 -5.27
N VAL A 27 -8.14 2.90 -5.34
CA VAL A 27 -7.54 2.37 -6.58
C VAL A 27 -8.12 0.99 -6.92
N SER A 28 -7.78 0.45 -8.09
CA SER A 28 -8.18 -0.91 -8.46
C SER A 28 -7.34 -1.97 -7.76
N MET A 29 -7.89 -3.18 -7.56
CA MET A 29 -7.12 -4.32 -7.03
C MET A 29 -5.90 -4.65 -7.92
N SER A 30 -6.07 -4.55 -9.24
CA SER A 30 -5.02 -4.73 -10.25
C SER A 30 -3.86 -3.74 -10.07
N THR A 31 -4.16 -2.51 -9.68
CA THR A 31 -3.16 -1.48 -9.36
C THR A 31 -2.30 -1.94 -8.17
N VAL A 32 -2.92 -2.42 -7.09
CA VAL A 32 -2.21 -2.96 -5.92
C VAL A 32 -1.38 -4.19 -6.30
N ALA A 33 -1.93 -5.12 -7.09
CA ALA A 33 -1.19 -6.29 -7.56
C ALA A 33 0.06 -5.90 -8.38
N ASN A 34 -0.05 -4.90 -9.25
CA ASN A 34 1.08 -4.38 -10.01
C ASN A 34 2.15 -3.73 -9.13
N TRP A 35 1.76 -3.02 -8.06
CA TRP A 35 2.70 -2.48 -7.09
C TRP A 35 3.43 -3.59 -6.32
N GLU A 36 2.71 -4.62 -5.87
CA GLU A 36 3.32 -5.77 -5.18
C GLU A 36 4.28 -6.57 -6.07
N ALA A 37 3.95 -6.69 -7.35
CA ALA A 37 4.78 -7.35 -8.36
C ALA A 37 5.94 -6.46 -8.87
N GLY A 38 6.01 -5.20 -8.45
CA GLY A 38 7.03 -4.25 -8.90
C GLY A 38 6.86 -3.78 -10.35
N ARG A 39 5.71 -4.05 -10.99
CA ARG A 39 5.41 -3.66 -12.38
C ARG A 39 5.11 -2.16 -12.51
N SER A 40 4.68 -1.52 -11.43
CA SER A 40 4.49 -0.07 -11.34
C SER A 40 4.76 0.41 -9.92
N LYS A 41 4.88 1.73 -9.73
CA LYS A 41 5.09 2.34 -8.41
C LYS A 41 3.82 3.08 -7.97
N PRO A 42 3.51 3.12 -6.67
CA PRO A 42 2.45 3.97 -6.16
C PRO A 42 2.75 5.45 -6.39
N SER A 43 1.72 6.26 -6.59
CA SER A 43 1.86 7.71 -6.66
C SER A 43 2.25 8.30 -5.31
N SER A 44 2.73 9.54 -5.29
CA SER A 44 3.03 10.28 -4.05
C SER A 44 1.82 10.34 -3.12
N LEU A 45 0.61 10.52 -3.67
CA LEU A 45 -0.64 10.49 -2.90
C LEU A 45 -0.88 9.13 -2.25
N ALA A 46 -0.76 8.04 -3.01
CA ALA A 46 -0.92 6.69 -2.48
C ALA A 46 0.12 6.36 -1.40
N LEU A 47 1.37 6.79 -1.58
CA LEU A 47 2.42 6.63 -0.56
C LEU A 47 2.10 7.39 0.73
N ARG A 48 1.57 8.61 0.63
CA ARG A 48 1.13 9.38 1.80
C ARG A 48 0.00 8.66 2.53
N GLN A 49 -1.03 8.23 1.81
CA GLN A 49 -2.14 7.47 2.41
C GLN A 49 -1.67 6.18 3.08
N ILE A 50 -0.72 5.45 2.46
CA ILE A 50 -0.13 4.25 3.06
C ILE A 50 0.60 4.58 4.37
N ASN A 51 1.37 5.68 4.42
CA ASN A 51 2.01 6.13 5.66
C ASN A 51 0.99 6.53 6.72
N ASP A 52 -0.08 7.22 6.35
CA ASP A 52 -1.15 7.60 7.28
C ASP A 52 -1.84 6.36 7.88
N LEU A 53 -2.05 5.31 7.08
CA LEU A 53 -2.59 4.02 7.54
C LEU A 53 -1.66 3.30 8.52
N LEU A 54 -0.35 3.42 8.33
CA LEU A 54 0.65 2.86 9.23
C LEU A 54 0.73 3.63 10.55
N GLY A 55 0.57 4.96 10.52
CA GLY A 55 0.59 5.82 11.71
C GLY A 55 -0.58 5.57 12.66
N LYS A 56 -1.80 5.45 12.12
CA LYS A 56 -3.05 5.24 12.90
C LYS A 56 -3.13 3.94 13.72
N ARG A 57 -2.13 3.06 13.64
CA ARG A 57 -2.07 1.79 14.38
C ARG A 57 -1.04 1.81 15.50
N GLY A 58 -0.32 2.92 15.68
CA GLY A 58 0.68 3.13 16.72
C GLY A 58 0.19 3.94 17.92
N ASP A 59 -1.10 4.29 17.98
CA ASP A 59 -1.78 5.01 19.07
C ASP A 59 -2.65 4.06 19.91
#